data_AF-A0A962HAE5-F1
#
_entry.id   AF-A0A962HAE5-F1
#
_cell.length_a   1.000
_cell.length_b   1.000
_cell.length_c   1.000
_cell.angle_alpha   90.00
_cell.angle_beta   90.00
_cell.angle_gamma   90.00
#
_symmetry.space_group_name_H-M   'P 1'
#
loop_
_entity.id
_entity.type
_entity.pdbx_description
1 polymer ?
#
loop_
_entity_poly.entity_id
_entity_poly.type
_entity_poly.pdbx_seq_one_letter_code
_entity_poly.pdbx_strand_id
1 'polypeptide(L)'
;MSDAPLNLRQLFDAAIELPEHERTAWLDQHCPEAALRERVDRLLRAQERSLDPLAVHPQERLAALDAELDRPTLERRSIGDFTLIRPVGQGGMATVYLAERSGFAQRVAVKLLHRTVLSDLDRRLFERERKALASLEHPNIARLIDGGVSERDEPYLVMEYVEGLPITDYVREHGLLPAARIALLIEVCDAVATAHAQLIV
;
A
#
# COMPACT_ATOMS: atom_id res chain seq x y z
N MET A 1 -9.85 -11.09 -37.10
CA MET A 1 -10.24 -10.72 -35.72
C MET A 1 -8.98 -10.88 -34.90
N SER A 2 -8.39 -9.76 -34.47
CA SER A 2 -7.01 -9.70 -33.97
C SER A 2 -6.96 -10.10 -32.51
N ASP A 3 -6.38 -11.26 -32.22
CA ASP A 3 -6.15 -11.75 -30.86
C ASP A 3 -4.91 -11.04 -30.31
N ALA A 4 -5.11 -9.94 -29.58
CA ALA A 4 -4.02 -9.22 -28.94
C ALA A 4 -3.57 -10.02 -27.70
N PRO A 5 -2.26 -10.18 -27.45
CA PRO A 5 -1.79 -10.90 -26.27
C PRO A 5 -2.32 -10.25 -25.00
N LEU A 6 -2.96 -11.05 -24.14
CA LEU A 6 -3.50 -10.60 -22.85
C LEU A 6 -2.38 -10.05 -21.98
N ASN A 7 -2.60 -8.88 -21.37
CA ASN A 7 -1.63 -8.28 -20.46
C ASN A 7 -1.65 -8.95 -19.07
N LEU A 8 -0.62 -8.70 -18.25
CA LEU A 8 -0.47 -9.28 -16.91
C LEU A 8 -1.73 -9.16 -16.04
N ARG A 9 -2.42 -8.01 -16.12
CA ARG A 9 -3.62 -7.74 -15.34
C ARG A 9 -4.80 -8.57 -15.82
N GLN A 10 -5.03 -8.62 -17.12
CA GLN A 10 -6.10 -9.43 -17.72
C GLN A 10 -5.91 -10.92 -17.45
N LEU A 11 -4.67 -11.42 -17.47
CA LEU A 11 -4.35 -12.81 -17.13
C LEU A 11 -4.60 -13.11 -15.66
N PHE A 12 -4.25 -12.20 -14.75
CA PHE A 12 -4.50 -12.37 -13.32
C PHE A 12 -5.99 -12.31 -12.98
N ASP A 13 -6.72 -11.32 -13.50
CA ASP A 13 -8.15 -11.11 -13.26
C ASP A 13 -8.99 -12.29 -13.81
N ALA A 14 -8.57 -12.92 -14.92
CA ALA A 14 -9.21 -14.12 -15.43
C ALA A 14 -8.84 -15.39 -14.64
N ALA A 15 -7.56 -15.53 -14.23
CA ALA A 15 -7.10 -16.71 -13.50
C ALA A 15 -7.65 -16.78 -12.07
N ILE A 16 -7.90 -15.65 -11.41
CA ILE A 16 -8.42 -15.61 -10.04
C ILE A 16 -9.88 -16.09 -9.95
N GLU A 17 -10.67 -15.86 -11.00
CA GLU A 17 -12.07 -16.31 -11.11
C GLU A 17 -12.19 -17.82 -11.38
N LEU A 18 -11.11 -18.45 -11.88
CA LEU A 18 -11.08 -19.88 -12.15
C LEU A 18 -10.75 -20.71 -10.91
N PRO A 19 -11.29 -21.94 -10.78
CA PRO A 19 -10.87 -22.91 -9.78
C PRO A 19 -9.38 -23.26 -9.91
N GLU A 20 -8.69 -23.50 -8.79
CA GLU A 20 -7.23 -23.75 -8.73
C GLU A 20 -6.76 -24.87 -9.70
N HIS A 21 -7.57 -25.91 -9.86
CA HIS A 21 -7.28 -27.04 -10.75
C HIS A 21 -7.35 -26.68 -12.25
N GLU A 22 -8.06 -25.61 -12.62
CA GLU A 22 -8.19 -25.14 -14.01
C GLU A 22 -7.19 -24.02 -14.34
N ARG A 23 -6.70 -23.28 -13.34
CA ARG A 23 -5.78 -22.14 -13.52
C ARG A 23 -4.51 -22.50 -14.28
N THR A 24 -3.88 -23.62 -13.94
CA THR A 24 -2.62 -24.05 -14.56
C THR A 24 -2.80 -24.30 -16.06
N ALA A 25 -3.83 -25.08 -16.42
CA ALA A 25 -4.14 -25.41 -17.80
C ALA A 25 -4.60 -24.17 -18.61
N TRP A 26 -5.30 -23.24 -17.97
CA TRP A 26 -5.72 -22.00 -18.60
C TRP A 26 -4.53 -21.07 -18.88
N LEU A 27 -3.60 -20.93 -17.93
CA LEU A 27 -2.36 -20.15 -18.09
C LEU A 27 -1.41 -20.78 -19.11
N ASP A 28 -1.35 -22.11 -19.21
CA ASP A 28 -0.64 -22.82 -20.28
C ASP A 28 -1.15 -22.43 -21.69
N GLN A 29 -2.45 -22.19 -21.84
CA GLN A 29 -3.08 -21.85 -23.11
C GLN A 29 -3.02 -20.35 -23.44
N HIS A 30 -3.15 -19.48 -22.43
CA HIS A 30 -3.31 -18.03 -22.63
C HIS A 30 -2.03 -17.22 -22.33
N CYS A 31 -0.99 -17.86 -21.75
CA CYS A 31 0.27 -17.22 -21.40
C CYS A 31 1.48 -18.04 -21.91
N PRO A 32 1.82 -17.96 -23.21
CA PRO A 32 2.96 -18.69 -23.79
C PRO A 32 4.33 -18.13 -23.35
N GLU A 33 4.36 -16.94 -22.74
CA GLU A 33 5.59 -16.28 -22.31
C GLU A 33 5.96 -16.62 -20.85
N ALA A 34 7.06 -17.35 -20.67
CA ALA A 34 7.49 -17.86 -19.36
C ALA A 34 7.69 -16.77 -18.30
N ALA A 35 8.24 -15.60 -18.68
CA ALA A 35 8.46 -14.48 -17.77
C ALA A 35 7.16 -13.83 -17.29
N LEU A 36 6.12 -13.82 -18.14
CA LEU A 36 4.80 -13.29 -17.80
C LEU A 36 4.05 -14.27 -16.90
N ARG A 37 4.14 -15.58 -17.19
CA ARG A 37 3.58 -16.64 -16.36
C ARG A 37 4.15 -16.65 -14.95
N GLU A 38 5.47 -16.55 -14.81
CA GLU A 38 6.13 -16.51 -13.49
C GLU A 38 5.66 -15.30 -12.65
N ARG A 39 5.27 -14.20 -13.31
CA ARG A 39 4.70 -13.02 -12.65
C ARG A 39 3.25 -13.26 -12.22
N VAL A 40 2.42 -13.89 -13.05
CA VAL A 40 1.03 -14.26 -12.70
C VAL A 40 1.01 -15.27 -11.55
N ASP A 41 1.84 -16.32 -11.62
CA ASP A 41 1.94 -17.35 -10.57
C ASP A 41 2.38 -16.75 -9.23
N ARG A 42 3.29 -15.77 -9.25
CA ARG A 42 3.68 -15.03 -8.04
C ARG A 42 2.52 -14.25 -7.43
N LEU A 43 1.68 -13.62 -8.25
CA LEU A 43 0.51 -12.87 -7.79
C LEU A 43 -0.57 -13.79 -7.20
N LEU A 44 -0.85 -14.93 -7.85
CA LEU A 44 -1.81 -15.92 -7.35
C LEU A 44 -1.38 -16.51 -6.00
N ARG A 45 -0.10 -16.87 -5.86
CA ARG A 45 0.46 -17.38 -4.58
C ARG A 45 0.43 -16.34 -3.45
N ALA A 46 0.63 -15.06 -3.78
CA ALA A 46 0.56 -13.97 -2.81
C ALA A 46 -0.88 -13.75 -2.29
N GLN A 47 -1.89 -13.99 -3.15
CA GLN A 47 -3.30 -13.92 -2.78
C GLN A 47 -3.74 -15.10 -1.90
N GLU A 48 -3.31 -16.33 -2.20
CA GLU A 48 -3.60 -17.52 -1.39
C GLU A 48 -3.05 -17.41 0.04
N ARG A 49 -1.87 -16.79 0.19
CA ARG A 49 -1.32 -16.45 1.52
C ARG A 49 -2.12 -15.37 2.28
N SER A 50 -2.95 -14.61 1.58
CA SER A 50 -3.80 -13.58 2.16
C SER A 50 -5.21 -14.10 2.51
N LEU A 51 -5.54 -15.36 2.18
CA LEU A 51 -6.88 -15.93 2.32
C LEU A 51 -7.16 -16.64 3.65
N ASP A 52 -6.29 -16.51 4.64
CA ASP A 52 -6.69 -16.75 6.04
C ASP A 52 -6.43 -15.52 6.93
N PRO A 53 -7.40 -14.59 7.03
CA PRO A 53 -7.31 -13.43 7.91
C PRO A 53 -7.34 -13.79 9.41
N LEU A 54 -7.58 -15.06 9.77
CA LEU A 54 -7.80 -15.49 11.15
C LEU A 54 -6.85 -16.60 11.65
N ALA A 55 -6.10 -17.30 10.79
CA ALA A 55 -5.23 -18.40 11.22
C ALA A 55 -3.75 -18.05 11.40
N VAL A 56 -3.26 -16.88 10.96
CA VAL A 56 -1.85 -16.51 11.16
C VAL A 56 -1.77 -15.45 12.25
N HIS A 57 -1.22 -15.84 13.40
CA HIS A 57 -0.98 -14.94 14.52
C HIS A 57 -0.15 -13.74 14.02
N PRO A 58 -0.52 -12.48 14.35
CA PRO A 58 0.19 -11.27 13.89
C PRO A 58 1.71 -11.32 14.10
N GLN A 59 2.14 -12.07 15.13
CA GLN A 59 3.53 -12.27 15.52
C GLN A 59 4.31 -13.18 14.57
N GLU A 60 3.68 -14.21 14.00
CA GLU A 60 4.34 -15.09 13.00
C GLU A 60 4.48 -14.38 11.66
N ARG A 61 3.52 -13.49 11.34
CA ARG A 61 3.62 -12.61 10.17
C ARG A 61 4.77 -11.62 10.30
N LEU A 62 4.98 -11.06 11.49
CA LEU A 62 6.12 -10.19 11.78
C LEU A 62 7.45 -10.95 11.73
N ALA A 63 7.52 -12.15 12.32
CA ALA A 63 8.74 -12.97 12.33
C ALA A 63 9.11 -13.51 10.94
N ALA A 64 8.13 -13.86 10.11
CA ALA A 64 8.36 -14.22 8.71
C ALA A 64 8.82 -13.01 7.88
N LEU A 65 8.31 -11.81 8.17
CA LEU A 65 8.81 -10.57 7.59
C LEU A 65 10.25 -10.28 8.03
N ASP A 66 10.59 -10.47 9.31
CA ASP A 66 11.94 -10.26 9.84
C ASP A 66 12.94 -11.23 9.21
N ALA A 67 12.57 -12.50 9.03
CA ALA A 67 13.41 -13.50 8.38
C ALA A 67 13.61 -13.26 6.87
N GLU A 68 12.69 -12.56 6.20
CA GLU A 68 12.82 -12.17 4.79
C GLU A 68 13.58 -10.83 4.61
N LEU A 69 13.56 -9.98 5.63
CA LEU A 69 14.29 -8.70 5.72
C LEU A 69 15.79 -8.87 6.04
N ASP A 70 16.22 -10.04 6.51
CA ASP A 70 17.63 -10.40 6.74
C ASP A 70 18.41 -10.77 5.45
N ARG A 71 17.83 -10.55 4.27
CA ARG A 71 18.60 -10.56 3.02
C ARG A 71 19.39 -9.26 2.90
N PRO A 72 20.73 -9.31 2.90
CA PRO A 72 21.53 -8.13 2.61
C PRO A 72 21.38 -7.85 1.12
N THR A 73 20.57 -6.84 0.76
CA THR A 73 20.70 -5.91 -0.38
C THR A 73 19.33 -5.26 -0.64
N LEU A 74 18.81 -4.48 0.31
CA LEU A 74 18.06 -3.29 -0.09
C LEU A 74 19.12 -2.20 -0.19
N GLU A 75 19.64 -1.97 -1.40
CA GLU A 75 20.29 -0.69 -1.70
C GLU A 75 19.40 0.39 -1.08
N ARG A 76 19.98 1.27 -0.23
CA ARG A 76 19.27 2.38 0.41
C ARG A 76 18.57 3.20 -0.67
N ARG A 77 17.34 2.82 -0.96
CA ARG A 77 16.58 3.34 -2.08
C ARG A 77 16.16 4.74 -1.70
N SER A 78 16.58 5.70 -2.50
CA SER A 78 16.17 7.09 -2.32
C SER A 78 15.01 7.41 -3.25
N ILE A 79 14.06 8.20 -2.76
CA ILE A 79 12.92 8.74 -3.51
C ILE A 79 12.91 10.25 -3.23
N GLY A 80 13.30 11.04 -4.23
CA GLY A 80 13.57 12.47 -4.02
C GLY A 80 14.62 12.68 -2.93
N ASP A 81 14.34 13.57 -1.98
CA ASP A 81 15.21 13.85 -0.82
C ASP A 81 15.16 12.77 0.28
N PHE A 82 14.36 11.71 0.12
CA PHE A 82 14.04 10.77 1.20
C PHE A 82 14.71 9.41 0.99
N THR A 83 15.43 8.93 2.02
CA THR A 83 16.00 7.58 2.04
C THR A 83 15.02 6.62 2.70
N LEU A 84 14.57 5.59 1.98
CA LEU A 84 13.68 4.57 2.52
C LEU A 84 14.44 3.66 3.49
N ILE A 85 13.87 3.45 4.68
CA ILE A 85 14.48 2.67 5.75
C ILE A 85 13.87 1.27 5.80
N ARG A 86 12.55 1.19 6.02
CA ARG A 86 11.83 -0.09 6.13
C ARG A 86 10.36 0.08 5.79
N PRO A 87 9.66 -0.97 5.29
CA PRO A 87 8.21 -0.92 5.15
C PRO A 87 7.54 -0.81 6.53
N VAL A 88 6.45 -0.05 6.58
CA VAL A 88 5.57 0.11 7.76
C VAL A 88 4.12 -0.27 7.46
N GLY A 89 3.76 -0.40 6.19
CA GLY A 89 2.45 -0.87 5.77
C GLY A 89 2.45 -1.25 4.30
N GLN A 90 1.62 -2.20 3.92
CA GLN A 90 1.47 -2.64 2.53
C GLN A 90 -0.01 -2.89 2.24
N GLY A 91 -0.49 -2.30 1.15
CA GLY A 91 -1.80 -2.56 0.59
C GLY A 91 -1.69 -3.00 -0.87
N GLY A 92 -2.84 -3.25 -1.52
CA GLY A 92 -2.86 -3.75 -2.90
C GLY A 92 -2.32 -2.77 -3.95
N MET A 93 -2.34 -1.46 -3.67
CA MET A 93 -1.93 -0.42 -4.64
C MET A 93 -0.65 0.33 -4.25
N ALA A 94 -0.18 0.15 -3.01
CA ALA A 94 0.89 0.96 -2.45
C ALA A 94 1.65 0.24 -1.35
N THR A 95 2.91 0.61 -1.17
CA THR A 95 3.69 0.27 0.01
C THR A 95 4.09 1.56 0.74
N VAL A 96 3.87 1.59 2.05
CA VAL A 96 4.27 2.70 2.92
C VAL A 96 5.57 2.34 3.60
N TYR A 97 6.55 3.23 3.50
CA TYR A 97 7.87 3.08 4.11
C TYR A 97 8.08 4.14 5.18
N LEU A 98 8.75 3.77 6.27
CA LEU A 98 9.47 4.73 7.09
C LEU A 98 10.67 5.22 6.27
N ALA A 99 10.88 6.52 6.22
CA ALA A 99 12.00 7.15 5.54
C ALA A 99 12.57 8.31 6.36
N GLU A 100 13.79 8.70 6.05
CA GLU A 100 14.46 9.87 6.61
C GLU A 100 14.77 10.87 5.51
N ARG A 101 14.56 12.16 5.80
CA ARG A 101 14.93 13.24 4.89
C ARG A 101 16.45 13.46 4.92
N SER A 102 17.07 13.47 3.76
CA SER A 102 18.52 13.70 3.62
C SER A 102 18.93 15.03 4.25
N GLY A 103 19.91 15.00 5.15
CA GLY A 103 20.42 16.19 5.84
C GLY A 103 19.58 16.67 7.04
N PHE A 104 18.49 15.98 7.40
CA PHE A 104 17.64 16.32 8.54
C PHE A 104 17.33 15.08 9.38
N ALA A 105 17.19 15.23 10.70
CA ALA A 105 16.73 14.15 11.60
C ALA A 105 15.20 13.96 11.55
N GLN A 106 14.57 14.25 10.41
CA GLN A 106 13.12 14.19 10.24
C GLN A 106 12.72 12.83 9.64
N ARG A 107 11.94 12.06 10.40
CA ARG A 107 11.27 10.84 9.94
C ARG A 107 9.95 11.15 9.26
N VAL A 108 9.67 10.45 8.17
CA VAL A 108 8.46 10.61 7.36
C VAL A 108 7.92 9.25 6.90
N ALA A 109 6.63 9.22 6.57
CA ALA A 109 6.00 8.08 5.93
C ALA A 109 5.92 8.32 4.42
N VAL A 110 6.56 7.46 3.61
CA VAL A 110 6.52 7.54 2.14
C VAL A 110 5.59 6.46 1.61
N LYS A 111 4.43 6.87 1.10
CA LYS A 111 3.48 5.98 0.39
C LYS A 111 3.88 5.94 -1.08
N LEU A 112 4.47 4.83 -1.51
CA LEU A 112 4.91 4.58 -2.87
C LEU A 112 3.86 3.74 -3.61
N LEU A 113 3.34 4.27 -4.72
CA LEU A 113 2.33 3.62 -5.55
C LEU A 113 2.98 2.61 -6.51
N HIS A 114 2.34 1.46 -6.70
CA HIS A 114 2.86 0.41 -7.59
C HIS A 114 2.62 0.78 -9.06
N ARG A 115 3.69 0.81 -9.87
CA ARG A 115 3.65 1.20 -11.30
C ARG A 115 2.63 0.45 -12.15
N THR A 116 2.37 -0.83 -11.83
CA THR A 116 1.46 -1.68 -12.61
C THR A 116 -0.01 -1.30 -12.50
N VAL A 117 -0.35 -0.33 -11.64
CA VAL A 117 -1.74 0.03 -11.33
C VAL A 117 -2.19 1.33 -12.00
N LEU A 118 -1.27 2.16 -12.53
CA LEU A 118 -1.60 3.54 -12.90
C LEU A 118 -1.66 3.74 -14.42
N SER A 119 -2.86 4.10 -14.91
CA SER A 119 -3.09 4.69 -16.23
C SER A 119 -2.79 6.20 -16.23
N ASP A 120 -2.76 6.83 -17.42
CA ASP A 120 -2.62 8.29 -17.54
C ASP A 120 -3.77 9.06 -16.86
N LEU A 121 -4.96 8.45 -16.77
CA LEU A 121 -6.09 9.01 -16.04
C LEU A 121 -5.81 9.00 -14.53
N ASP A 122 -5.21 7.92 -14.02
CA ASP A 122 -4.87 7.78 -12.60
C ASP A 122 -3.79 8.76 -12.17
N ARG A 123 -2.86 9.13 -13.05
CA ARG A 123 -1.86 10.19 -12.79
C ARG A 123 -2.50 11.57 -12.61
N ARG A 124 -3.52 11.91 -13.41
CA ARG A 124 -4.23 13.19 -13.27
C ARG A 124 -5.06 13.24 -12.00
N LEU A 125 -5.69 12.13 -11.64
CA LEU A 125 -6.42 11.99 -10.38
C LEU A 125 -5.46 12.10 -9.19
N PHE A 126 -4.29 11.44 -9.26
CA PHE A 126 -3.24 11.55 -8.26
C PHE A 126 -2.80 12.99 -8.02
N GLU A 127 -2.51 13.77 -9.07
CA GLU A 127 -2.14 15.18 -8.90
C GLU A 127 -3.27 16.04 -8.32
N ARG A 128 -4.54 15.72 -8.65
CA ARG A 128 -5.69 16.42 -8.05
C ARG A 128 -5.81 16.09 -6.56
N GLU A 129 -5.70 14.82 -6.22
CA GLU A 129 -5.78 14.32 -4.84
C GLU A 129 -4.63 14.86 -3.99
N ARG A 130 -3.40 14.86 -4.53
CA ARG A 130 -2.23 15.46 -3.88
C ARG A 130 -2.45 16.92 -3.53
N LYS A 131 -3.04 17.71 -4.44
CA LYS A 131 -3.36 19.12 -4.17
C LYS A 131 -4.41 19.29 -3.08
N ALA A 132 -5.44 18.45 -3.06
CA ALA A 132 -6.46 18.48 -2.01
C ALA A 132 -5.87 18.10 -0.65
N LEU A 133 -5.04 17.06 -0.60
CA LEU A 133 -4.35 16.64 0.62
C LEU A 133 -3.33 17.67 1.12
N ALA A 134 -2.73 18.47 0.23
CA ALA A 134 -1.79 19.51 0.61
C ALA A 134 -2.44 20.68 1.38
N SER A 135 -3.75 20.94 1.17
CA SER A 135 -4.51 21.96 1.89
C SER A 135 -5.25 21.42 3.12
N LEU A 136 -5.19 20.11 3.37
CA LEU A 136 -5.89 19.48 4.48
C LEU A 136 -5.04 19.61 5.74
N GLU A 137 -5.47 20.47 6.65
CA GLU A 137 -4.88 20.64 7.97
C GLU A 137 -5.91 20.30 9.05
N HIS A 138 -5.60 19.29 9.86
CA HIS A 138 -6.41 18.89 11.01
C HIS A 138 -5.52 18.15 12.01
N PRO A 139 -5.66 18.36 13.33
CA PRO A 139 -4.79 17.72 14.35
C PRO A 139 -4.80 16.19 14.31
N ASN A 140 -5.91 15.59 13.87
CA ASN A 140 -6.10 14.14 13.81
C ASN A 140 -5.92 13.57 12.38
N ILE A 141 -5.34 14.33 11.45
CA ILE A 141 -5.02 13.88 10.09
C ILE A 141 -3.53 14.07 9.84
N ALA A 142 -2.83 13.00 9.46
CA ALA A 142 -1.42 13.08 9.11
C ALA A 142 -1.21 14.03 7.93
N ARG A 143 -0.36 15.05 8.13
CA ARG A 143 -0.17 16.10 7.13
C ARG A 143 0.63 15.59 5.93
N LEU A 144 0.24 16.02 4.73
CA LEU A 144 1.06 15.86 3.54
C LEU A 144 2.25 16.83 3.61
N ILE A 145 3.47 16.30 3.55
CA ILE A 145 4.72 17.07 3.59
C ILE A 145 5.18 17.37 2.17
N ASP A 146 5.15 16.38 1.29
CA ASP A 146 5.63 16.47 -0.08
C ASP A 146 5.01 15.35 -0.93
N GLY A 147 5.26 15.34 -2.24
CA GLY A 147 4.88 14.26 -3.12
C GLY A 147 5.23 14.56 -4.57
N GLY A 148 5.36 13.52 -5.37
CA GLY A 148 5.75 13.66 -6.77
C GLY A 148 5.88 12.32 -7.45
N VAL A 149 6.74 12.26 -8.45
CA VAL A 149 7.04 11.07 -9.23
C VAL A 149 8.54 10.82 -9.16
N SER A 150 8.94 9.60 -8.81
CA SER A 150 10.36 9.23 -8.70
C SER A 150 11.04 9.22 -10.08
N GLU A 151 12.37 9.17 -10.10
CA GLU A 151 13.17 8.98 -11.32
C GLU A 151 12.80 7.70 -12.09
N ARG A 152 12.14 6.74 -11.43
CA ARG A 152 11.68 5.47 -12.00
C ARG A 152 10.21 5.52 -12.45
N ASP A 153 9.62 6.70 -12.52
CA ASP A 153 8.21 6.97 -12.85
C ASP A 153 7.22 6.32 -11.85
N GLU A 154 7.56 6.36 -10.56
CA GLU A 154 6.69 5.86 -9.49
C GLU A 154 6.12 7.03 -8.68
N PRO A 155 4.81 7.24 -8.69
CA PRO A 155 4.17 8.25 -7.87
C PRO A 155 4.32 7.95 -6.37
N TYR A 156 4.61 8.99 -5.59
CA TYR A 156 4.81 8.89 -4.16
C TYR A 156 4.22 10.09 -3.41
N LEU A 157 3.76 9.83 -2.19
CA LEU A 157 3.35 10.85 -1.23
C LEU A 157 4.23 10.74 0.01
N VAL A 158 4.68 11.89 0.52
CA VAL A 158 5.42 11.99 1.77
C VAL A 158 4.51 12.63 2.80
N MET A 159 4.29 11.91 3.90
CA MET A 159 3.39 12.31 4.96
C MET A 159 4.13 12.34 6.29
N GLU A 160 3.55 13.02 7.26
CA GLU A 160 3.95 12.90 8.65
C GLU A 160 3.99 11.43 9.09
N TYR A 161 5.07 11.05 9.77
CA TYR A 161 5.18 9.75 10.40
C TYR A 161 4.62 9.82 11.82
N VAL A 162 3.51 9.14 12.05
CA VAL A 162 2.89 9.04 13.38
C VAL A 162 3.53 7.88 14.14
N GLU A 163 4.30 8.20 15.17
CA GLU A 163 4.81 7.23 16.13
C GLU A 163 3.70 6.88 17.14
N GLY A 164 2.91 5.84 16.83
CA GLY A 164 1.78 5.44 17.65
C GLY A 164 1.23 4.06 17.30
N LEU A 165 0.16 3.67 18.00
CA LEU A 165 -0.54 2.41 17.77
C LEU A 165 -1.75 2.62 16.86
N PRO A 166 -2.08 1.63 16.00
CA PRO A 166 -3.38 1.61 15.34
C PRO A 166 -4.51 1.73 16.37
N ILE A 167 -5.52 2.56 16.07
CA ILE A 167 -6.62 2.85 17.01
C ILE A 167 -7.33 1.58 17.52
N THR A 168 -7.42 0.55 16.67
CA THR A 168 -8.01 -0.76 17.02
C THR A 168 -7.18 -1.52 18.05
N ASP A 169 -5.86 -1.40 17.97
CA ASP A 169 -4.93 -2.06 18.88
C ASP A 169 -4.86 -1.28 20.18
N TYR A 170 -4.83 0.06 20.11
CA TYR A 170 -4.94 0.92 21.29
C TYR A 170 -6.19 0.62 22.12
N VAL A 171 -7.37 0.51 21.48
CA VAL A 171 -8.64 0.15 22.15
C VAL A 171 -8.56 -1.21 22.82
N ARG A 172 -7.91 -2.19 22.18
CA ARG A 172 -7.77 -3.57 22.66
C ARG A 172 -6.82 -3.64 23.84
N GLU A 173 -5.63 -3.07 23.71
CA GLU A 173 -4.57 -3.09 24.73
C GLU A 173 -4.99 -2.37 26.01
N HIS A 174 -5.73 -1.27 25.88
CA HIS A 174 -6.18 -0.47 27.03
C HIS A 174 -7.54 -0.91 27.58
N GLY A 175 -8.18 -1.93 26.97
CA GLY A 175 -9.46 -2.45 27.43
C GLY A 175 -10.57 -1.39 27.50
N LEU A 176 -10.59 -0.45 26.55
CA LEU A 176 -11.45 0.73 26.65
C LEU A 176 -12.92 0.35 26.74
N LEU A 177 -13.63 0.99 27.66
CA LEU A 177 -15.09 0.85 27.82
C LEU A 177 -15.84 1.49 26.63
N PRO A 178 -17.09 1.09 26.36
CA PRO A 178 -17.86 1.58 25.22
C PRO A 178 -17.91 3.12 25.10
N ALA A 179 -18.07 3.83 26.23
CA ALA A 179 -18.09 5.30 26.24
C ALA A 179 -16.80 5.92 25.70
N ALA A 180 -15.63 5.40 26.10
CA ALA A 180 -14.33 5.88 25.62
C ALA A 180 -14.11 5.55 24.13
N ARG A 181 -14.62 4.41 23.66
CA ARG A 181 -14.58 4.06 22.23
C ARG A 181 -15.43 5.01 21.38
N ILE A 182 -16.61 5.39 21.89
CA ILE A 182 -17.48 6.35 21.21
C ILE A 182 -16.81 7.73 21.16
N ALA A 183 -16.18 8.18 22.24
CA ALA A 183 -15.43 9.43 22.26
C ALA A 183 -14.32 9.44 21.19
N LEU A 184 -13.52 8.37 21.10
CA LEU A 184 -12.52 8.21 20.04
C LEU A 184 -13.13 8.22 18.63
N LEU A 185 -14.28 7.56 18.46
CA LEU A 185 -14.97 7.54 17.16
C LEU A 185 -15.45 8.94 16.76
N ILE A 186 -15.91 9.76 17.72
CA ILE A 186 -16.32 11.15 17.45
C ILE A 186 -15.13 11.96 16.91
N GLU A 187 -13.95 11.81 17.50
CA GLU A 187 -12.73 12.48 17.01
C GLU A 187 -12.36 12.02 15.59
N VAL A 188 -12.50 10.72 15.29
CA VAL A 188 -12.29 10.19 13.94
C VAL A 188 -13.33 10.75 12.97
N CYS A 189 -14.59 10.83 13.37
CA CYS A 189 -15.65 11.41 12.54
C CYS A 189 -15.42 12.89 12.24
N ASP A 190 -14.88 13.66 13.18
CA ASP A 190 -14.53 15.07 12.98
C ASP A 190 -13.41 15.23 11.92
N ALA A 191 -12.37 14.40 12.02
CA ALA A 191 -11.30 14.33 11.02
C ALA A 191 -11.84 13.95 9.62
N VAL A 192 -12.68 12.91 9.54
CA VAL A 192 -13.28 12.45 8.28
C VAL A 192 -14.23 13.50 7.69
N ALA A 193 -15.03 14.16 8.53
CA ALA A 193 -15.91 15.24 8.09
C ALA A 193 -15.12 16.41 7.48
N THR A 194 -13.98 16.76 8.09
CA THR A 194 -13.06 17.78 7.55
C THR A 194 -12.50 17.37 6.19
N ALA A 195 -12.08 16.11 6.02
CA ALA A 195 -11.61 15.60 4.73
C ALA A 195 -12.71 15.64 3.65
N HIS A 196 -13.92 15.16 3.98
CA HIS A 196 -15.06 15.17 3.05
C HIS A 196 -15.47 16.59 2.63
N ALA A 197 -15.38 17.57 3.53
CA ALA A 197 -15.65 18.99 3.20
C ALA A 197 -14.68 19.54 2.14
N GLN A 198 -13.51 18.94 1.99
CA GLN A 198 -12.52 19.24 0.95
C GLN A 198 -12.60 18.28 -0.26
N LEU A 199 -13.70 17.51 -0.39
CA LEU A 199 -13.96 16.56 -1.48
C LEU A 199 -12.97 15.38 -1.55
N ILE A 200 -12.39 15.00 -0.40
CA ILE A 200 -11.57 13.80 -0.24
C ILE A 200 -12.46 12.71 0.35
N VAL A 201 -12.68 11.59 -0.37
CA VAL A 201 -13.63 10.51 -0.04
C VAL A 201 -12.94 9.15 -0.15
#